data_AF-A0A9W4R7G5-F1
#
_entry.id   AF-A0A9W4R7G5-F1
#
_cell.length_a   1.000
_cell.length_b   1.000
_cell.length_c   1.000
_cell.angle_alpha   90.00
_cell.angle_beta   90.00
_cell.angle_gamma   90.00
#
_symmetry.space_group_name_H-M   'P 1'
#
loop_
_entity.id
_entity.type
_entity.pdbx_description
1 polymer ?
#
loop_
_entity_poly.entity_id
_entity_poly.type
_entity_poly.pdbx_seq_one_letter_code
_entity_poly.pdbx_strand_id
1 'polypeptide(L)'
;MAGALLLAIGWKAAVQIEVHTDQADDLVAFFERNRFDVATEVMSGVPIVQASTASCRVQVARLSPDGANRDLIQHLFAGQDRSFVVFGGAVYAQQPIFWTVLSYFRSRFLRELGFAERAAAVISVAANSSCNAEQLPWHELSGM
;
A
#
# COMPACT_ATOMS: atom_id res chain seq x y z
N MET A 1 -19.14 12.12 -41.76
CA MET A 1 -19.26 11.65 -40.36
C MET A 1 -17.88 11.22 -39.88
N ALA A 2 -17.07 12.15 -39.38
CA ALA A 2 -15.66 11.90 -39.03
C ALA A 2 -15.31 12.61 -37.71
N GLY A 3 -16.02 12.26 -36.64
CA GLY A 3 -15.87 12.92 -35.33
C GLY A 3 -15.68 11.97 -34.14
N ALA A 4 -15.63 10.65 -34.36
CA ALA A 4 -15.72 9.68 -33.26
C ALA A 4 -14.39 8.97 -32.92
N LEU A 5 -13.29 9.21 -33.63
CA LEU A 5 -12.08 8.37 -33.49
C LEU A 5 -10.91 8.97 -32.70
N LEU A 6 -11.02 10.22 -32.22
CA LEU A 6 -9.91 10.85 -31.48
C LEU A 6 -9.95 10.64 -29.96
N LEU A 7 -10.99 10.01 -29.39
CA LEU A 7 -11.10 9.79 -27.94
C LEU A 7 -10.62 8.41 -27.47
N ALA A 8 -10.22 7.51 -28.37
CA ALA A 8 -9.90 6.13 -28.00
C ALA A 8 -8.40 5.85 -27.73
N ILE A 9 -7.49 6.79 -28.00
CA ILE A 9 -6.04 6.52 -28.02
C ILE A 9 -5.29 7.12 -26.81
N GLY A 10 -6.00 7.78 -25.89
CA GLY A 10 -5.36 8.57 -24.82
C GLY A 10 -5.17 7.90 -23.46
N TRP A 11 -5.65 6.68 -23.19
CA TRP A 11 -5.63 6.12 -21.82
C TRP A 11 -4.62 4.99 -21.58
N LYS A 12 -3.76 4.64 -22.52
CA LYS A 12 -2.54 3.88 -22.16
C LYS A 12 -1.46 4.83 -21.64
N ALA A 13 -1.81 5.67 -20.66
CA ALA A 13 -0.81 6.22 -19.78
C ALA A 13 -0.23 5.02 -19.04
N ALA A 14 1.01 4.66 -19.39
CA ALA A 14 1.85 3.85 -18.54
C ALA A 14 2.06 4.64 -17.24
N VAL A 15 1.08 4.56 -16.34
CA VAL A 15 1.19 5.08 -14.98
C VAL A 15 2.14 4.10 -14.29
N GLN A 16 3.44 4.35 -14.42
CA GLN A 16 4.39 3.77 -13.50
C GLN A 16 4.08 4.44 -12.16
N ILE A 17 3.30 3.74 -11.34
CA ILE A 17 3.05 4.12 -9.96
C ILE A 17 4.39 3.93 -9.27
N GLU A 18 5.18 4.99 -9.19
CA GLU A 18 6.48 5.00 -8.52
C GLU A 18 6.26 4.63 -7.05
N VAL A 19 6.62 3.40 -6.69
CA VAL A 19 6.72 2.97 -5.30
C VAL A 19 7.94 3.67 -4.72
N HIS A 20 7.75 4.89 -4.20
CA HIS A 20 8.81 5.64 -3.53
C HIS A 20 9.28 4.86 -2.29
N THR A 21 10.60 4.65 -2.21
CA THR A 21 11.32 4.03 -1.09
C THR A 21 11.10 4.74 0.24
N ASP A 22 10.86 6.04 0.21
CA ASP A 22 10.63 6.88 1.40
C ASP A 22 9.45 6.40 2.29
N GLN A 23 8.48 5.68 1.69
CA GLN A 23 7.34 5.14 2.45
C GLN A 23 7.63 3.81 3.15
N ALA A 24 8.69 3.09 2.78
CA ALA A 24 9.12 1.90 3.54
C ALA A 24 9.72 2.32 4.89
N ASP A 25 10.47 3.42 4.92
CA ASP A 25 11.09 3.96 6.14
C ASP A 25 10.02 4.41 7.15
N ASP A 26 8.94 5.00 6.66
CA ASP A 26 7.77 5.40 7.45
C ASP A 26 7.08 4.20 8.14
N LEU A 27 6.96 3.06 7.43
CA LEU A 27 6.46 1.80 7.99
C LEU A 27 7.42 1.19 9.01
N VAL A 28 8.73 1.21 8.71
CA VAL A 28 9.76 0.74 9.64
C VAL A 28 9.68 1.52 10.95
N ALA A 29 9.68 2.85 10.87
CA ALA A 29 9.59 3.72 12.04
C ALA A 29 8.30 3.48 12.83
N PHE A 30 7.17 3.23 12.16
CA PHE A 30 5.91 2.87 12.83
C PHE A 30 6.02 1.57 13.63
N PHE A 31 6.56 0.51 13.04
CA PHE A 31 6.70 -0.78 13.73
C PHE A 31 7.74 -0.73 14.86
N GLU A 32 8.86 -0.05 14.66
CA GLU A 32 9.87 0.17 15.70
C GLU A 32 9.29 0.93 16.91
N ARG A 33 8.51 1.99 16.67
CA ARG A 33 7.80 2.73 17.75
C ARG A 33 6.83 1.83 18.52
N ASN A 34 6.23 0.85 17.85
CA ASN A 34 5.34 -0.13 18.45
C ASN A 34 6.07 -1.36 19.03
N ARG A 35 7.41 -1.29 19.18
CA ARG A 35 8.29 -2.32 19.78
C ARG A 35 8.33 -3.63 19.00
N PHE A 36 8.23 -3.55 17.69
CA PHE A 36 8.53 -4.67 16.81
C PHE A 36 9.98 -4.64 16.37
N ASP A 37 10.58 -5.82 16.22
CA ASP A 37 11.82 -6.01 15.49
C ASP A 37 11.51 -6.00 14.00
N VAL A 38 12.09 -5.04 13.27
CA VAL A 38 11.78 -4.80 11.86
C VAL A 38 12.94 -5.24 10.97
N ALA A 39 12.61 -5.96 9.89
CA ALA A 39 13.52 -6.30 8.82
C ALA A 39 12.86 -5.98 7.47
N THR A 40 13.58 -5.28 6.61
CA THR A 40 13.12 -5.00 5.24
C THR A 40 13.79 -5.95 4.27
N GLU A 41 12.99 -6.64 3.46
CA GLU A 41 13.46 -7.55 2.44
C GLU A 41 12.82 -7.21 1.10
N VAL A 42 13.58 -7.28 0.01
CA VAL A 42 13.03 -7.07 -1.34
C VAL A 42 12.79 -8.45 -1.96
N MET A 43 11.52 -8.82 -2.11
CA MET A 43 11.11 -10.08 -2.72
C MET A 43 10.45 -9.82 -4.07
N SER A 44 10.99 -10.42 -5.13
CA SER A 44 10.46 -10.23 -6.50
C SER A 44 10.32 -8.76 -6.91
N GLY A 45 11.25 -7.91 -6.45
CA GLY A 45 11.24 -6.47 -6.71
C GLY A 45 10.23 -5.66 -5.87
N VAL A 46 9.51 -6.30 -4.95
CA VAL A 46 8.59 -5.65 -4.01
C VAL A 46 9.27 -5.53 -2.64
N PRO A 47 9.41 -4.33 -2.08
CA PRO A 47 9.87 -4.18 -0.70
C PRO A 47 8.78 -4.69 0.26
N ILE A 48 9.18 -5.63 1.12
CA ILE A 48 8.36 -6.21 2.18
C ILE A 48 9.00 -5.82 3.50
N VAL A 49 8.21 -5.20 4.37
CA VAL A 49 8.59 -4.92 5.76
C VAL A 49 8.07 -6.07 6.61
N GLN A 50 8.98 -6.80 7.22
CA GLN A 50 8.67 -7.85 8.20
C GLN A 50 8.83 -7.25 9.59
N ALA A 51 7.75 -7.23 10.37
CA ALA A 51 7.74 -6.78 11.75
C ALA A 51 7.43 -7.98 12.66
N SER A 52 8.28 -8.26 13.64
CA SER A 52 8.10 -9.43 14.51
C SER A 52 8.38 -9.13 15.97
N THR A 53 7.80 -9.94 16.84
CA THR A 53 8.05 -10.01 18.27
C THR A 53 8.15 -11.48 18.67
N ALA A 54 8.26 -11.79 19.96
CA ALA A 54 8.39 -13.17 20.45
C ALA A 54 7.26 -14.11 19.97
N SER A 55 6.04 -13.62 19.75
CA SER A 55 4.87 -14.44 19.34
C SER A 55 4.06 -13.87 18.17
N CYS A 56 4.25 -12.60 17.82
CA CYS A 56 3.55 -11.99 16.68
C CYS A 56 4.51 -11.78 15.51
N ARG A 57 4.08 -12.17 14.30
CA ARG A 57 4.76 -11.86 13.05
C ARG A 57 3.78 -11.19 12.10
N VAL A 58 4.19 -10.05 11.59
CA VAL A 58 3.46 -9.23 10.63
C VAL A 58 4.35 -9.01 9.41
N GLN A 59 3.79 -9.17 8.23
CA GLN A 59 4.41 -8.83 6.97
C GLN A 59 3.58 -7.76 6.30
N VAL A 60 4.25 -6.75 5.77
CA VAL A 60 3.61 -5.58 5.21
C VAL A 60 4.24 -5.27 3.86
N ALA A 61 3.39 -5.06 2.86
CA ALA A 61 3.81 -4.73 1.50
C ALA A 61 2.86 -3.69 0.93
N ARG A 62 3.38 -2.82 0.07
CA ARG A 62 2.57 -1.77 -0.55
C ARG A 62 1.80 -2.29 -1.75
N LEU A 63 0.50 -2.06 -1.78
CA LEU A 63 -0.34 -2.30 -2.95
C LEU A 63 -0.34 -1.09 -3.87
N SER A 64 -0.36 -1.36 -5.17
CA SER A 64 -0.67 -0.35 -6.16
C SER A 64 -2.13 0.11 -5.96
N PRO A 65 -2.44 1.42 -6.08
CA PRO A 65 -3.80 1.95 -5.99
C PRO A 65 -4.83 1.24 -6.89
N ASP A 66 -4.41 0.72 -8.04
CA ASP A 66 -5.23 -0.02 -9.00
C ASP A 66 -5.28 -1.55 -8.72
N GLY A 67 -4.49 -2.03 -7.76
CA GLY A 67 -4.41 -3.44 -7.38
C GLY A 67 -3.52 -4.30 -8.29
N ALA A 68 -2.71 -3.70 -9.17
CA ALA A 68 -1.93 -4.45 -10.17
C ALA A 68 -0.95 -5.48 -9.58
N ASN A 69 -0.44 -5.24 -8.37
CA ASN A 69 0.48 -6.14 -7.67
C ASN A 69 -0.20 -6.99 -6.57
N ARG A 70 -1.54 -6.99 -6.51
CA ARG A 70 -2.30 -7.70 -5.47
C ARG A 70 -2.00 -9.19 -5.47
N ASP A 71 -2.07 -9.84 -6.63
CA ASP A 71 -1.90 -11.29 -6.72
C ASP A 71 -0.47 -11.71 -6.35
N LEU A 72 0.52 -10.90 -6.75
CA LEU A 72 1.92 -11.10 -6.35
C LEU A 72 2.08 -11.00 -4.83
N ILE A 73 1.53 -9.96 -4.20
CA ILE A 73 1.62 -9.77 -2.75
C ILE A 73 0.87 -10.86 -1.99
N GLN A 74 -0.31 -11.27 -2.47
CA GLN A 74 -1.05 -12.39 -1.89
C GLN A 74 -0.26 -13.69 -1.95
N HIS A 75 0.46 -13.92 -3.06
CA HIS A 75 1.34 -15.07 -3.17
C HIS A 75 2.54 -14.99 -2.21
N LEU A 76 3.14 -13.81 -2.04
CA LEU A 76 4.24 -13.59 -1.10
C LEU A 76 3.81 -13.77 0.36
N PHE A 77 2.54 -13.51 0.66
CA PHE A 77 1.95 -13.71 1.99
C PHE A 77 1.30 -15.09 2.17
N ALA A 78 1.43 -16.00 1.19
CA ALA A 78 0.91 -17.34 1.28
C ALA A 78 1.58 -18.09 2.44
N GLY A 79 0.83 -18.34 3.51
CA GLY A 79 1.34 -18.93 4.76
C GLY A 79 0.98 -18.13 6.01
N GLN A 80 0.41 -16.94 5.87
CA GLN A 80 -0.12 -16.16 6.99
C GLN A 80 -1.61 -16.42 7.20
N ASP A 81 -2.03 -16.45 8.46
CA ASP A 81 -3.39 -16.82 8.85
C ASP A 81 -4.43 -15.74 8.51
N ARG A 82 -4.02 -14.46 8.54
CA ARG A 82 -4.90 -13.32 8.32
C ARG A 82 -4.25 -12.31 7.41
N SER A 83 -5.04 -11.72 6.52
CA SER A 83 -4.61 -10.60 5.69
C SER A 83 -5.72 -9.56 5.58
N PHE A 84 -5.32 -8.29 5.55
CA PHE A 84 -6.20 -7.14 5.38
C PHE A 84 -5.46 -6.01 4.69
N VAL A 85 -6.21 -5.00 4.25
CA VAL A 85 -5.69 -3.83 3.57
C VAL A 85 -5.91 -2.60 4.45
N VAL A 86 -4.88 -1.78 4.61
CA VAL A 86 -4.95 -0.49 5.29
C VAL A 86 -4.89 0.61 4.25
N PHE A 87 -5.84 1.54 4.31
CA PHE A 87 -5.90 2.70 3.43
C PHE A 87 -6.45 3.90 4.18
N GLY A 88 -5.75 5.04 4.14
CA GLY A 88 -6.17 6.26 4.84
C GLY A 88 -6.33 6.07 6.35
N GLY A 89 -5.58 5.14 6.95
CA GLY A 89 -5.68 4.81 8.38
C GLY A 89 -6.83 3.89 8.79
N ALA A 90 -7.67 3.46 7.84
CA ALA A 90 -8.75 2.49 8.09
C ALA A 90 -8.37 1.09 7.59
N VAL A 91 -8.88 0.07 8.28
CA VAL A 91 -8.70 -1.35 7.94
C VAL A 91 -9.86 -1.83 7.07
N TYR A 92 -9.54 -2.51 5.98
CA TYR A 92 -10.47 -3.07 5.02
C TYR A 92 -10.14 -4.55 4.79
N ALA A 93 -11.17 -5.40 4.72
CA ALA A 93 -10.98 -6.81 4.33
C ALA A 93 -10.48 -6.95 2.88
N GLN A 94 -10.83 -5.99 2.02
CA GLN A 94 -10.41 -5.96 0.63
C GLN A 94 -10.14 -4.52 0.19
N GLN A 95 -9.15 -4.35 -0.70
CA GLN A 95 -8.80 -3.03 -1.24
C GLN A 95 -10.01 -2.36 -1.92
N PRO A 96 -10.38 -1.14 -1.49
CA PRO A 96 -11.42 -0.36 -2.15
C PRO A 96 -10.86 0.35 -3.39
N ILE A 97 -10.71 -0.39 -4.49
CA ILE A 97 -10.00 0.06 -5.73
C ILE A 97 -10.48 1.43 -6.21
N PHE A 98 -11.78 1.67 -6.25
CA PHE A 98 -12.33 2.94 -6.72
C PHE A 98 -11.80 4.14 -5.89
N TRP A 99 -11.77 3.99 -4.57
CA TRP A 99 -11.34 5.05 -3.65
C TRP A 99 -9.83 5.24 -3.69
N THR A 100 -9.06 4.15 -3.77
CA THR A 100 -7.59 4.22 -3.84
C THR A 100 -7.11 4.86 -5.14
N VAL A 101 -7.73 4.52 -6.28
CA VAL A 101 -7.44 5.12 -7.58
C VAL A 101 -7.82 6.61 -7.60
N LEU A 102 -9.02 6.95 -7.12
CA LEU A 102 -9.48 8.34 -7.06
C LEU A 102 -8.54 9.21 -6.20
N SER A 103 -8.14 8.70 -5.02
CA SER A 103 -7.18 9.38 -4.15
C SER A 103 -5.84 9.61 -4.84
N TYR A 104 -5.33 8.59 -5.55
CA TYR A 104 -4.08 8.70 -6.30
C TYR A 104 -4.16 9.79 -7.39
N PHE A 105 -5.23 9.81 -8.19
CA PHE A 105 -5.41 10.81 -9.24
C PHE A 105 -5.54 12.23 -8.68
N ARG A 106 -6.27 12.40 -7.58
CA ARG A 106 -6.37 13.68 -6.90
C ARG A 106 -4.99 14.19 -6.47
N SER A 107 -4.21 13.37 -5.76
CA SER A 107 -2.87 13.76 -5.30
C SER A 107 -1.90 14.01 -6.45
N ARG A 108 -2.01 13.23 -7.54
CA ARG A 108 -1.24 13.49 -8.76
C ARG A 108 -1.60 14.83 -9.38
N PHE A 109 -2.89 15.14 -9.50
CA PHE A 109 -3.36 16.40 -10.06
C PHE A 109 -2.90 17.60 -9.22
N LEU A 110 -3.00 17.50 -7.89
CA LEU A 110 -2.55 18.55 -6.99
C LEU A 110 -1.03 18.74 -7.01
N ARG A 111 -0.26 17.65 -7.13
CA ARG A 111 1.20 17.74 -7.34
C ARG A 111 1.58 18.44 -8.63
N GLU A 112 0.86 18.17 -9.72
CA GLU A 112 1.08 18.87 -10.99
C GLU A 112 0.78 20.38 -10.89
N LEU A 113 -0.14 20.77 -10.01
CA LEU A 113 -0.44 22.16 -9.68
C LEU A 113 0.55 22.80 -8.69
N GLY A 114 1.60 22.07 -8.27
CA GLY A 114 2.63 22.57 -7.36
C GLY A 114 2.32 22.39 -5.86
N PHE A 115 1.25 21.69 -5.50
CA PHE A 115 0.98 21.33 -4.10
C PHE A 115 1.77 20.08 -3.70
N ALA A 116 2.42 20.11 -2.55
CA ALA A 116 3.12 18.96 -1.99
C ALA A 116 2.13 17.96 -1.34
N GLU A 117 1.17 17.44 -2.10
CA GLU A 117 0.22 16.42 -1.62
C GLU A 117 0.75 15.01 -1.92
N ARG A 118 0.95 14.21 -0.86
CA ARG A 118 1.30 12.79 -0.98
C ARG A 118 0.02 11.97 -1.17
N ALA A 119 0.11 10.94 -2.02
CA ALA A 119 -0.99 10.00 -2.19
C ALA A 119 -0.98 9.01 -1.02
N ALA A 120 -2.12 8.90 -0.33
CA ALA A 120 -2.31 7.93 0.74
C ALA A 120 -1.89 6.52 0.27
N ALA A 121 -0.95 5.92 1.00
CA ALA A 121 -0.47 4.59 0.70
C ALA A 121 -1.58 3.54 0.88
N VAL A 122 -1.61 2.55 -0.03
CA VAL A 122 -2.41 1.33 0.14
C VAL A 122 -1.47 0.24 0.63
N ILE A 123 -1.75 -0.30 1.80
CA ILE A 123 -0.84 -1.21 2.50
C ILE A 123 -1.56 -2.54 2.67
N SER A 124 -0.94 -3.62 2.17
CA SER A 124 -1.36 -4.99 2.47
C SER A 124 -0.64 -5.44 3.73
N VAL A 125 -1.39 -5.93 4.71
CA VAL A 125 -0.86 -6.45 5.96
C VAL A 125 -1.27 -7.91 6.08
N ALA A 126 -0.31 -8.77 6.36
CA ALA A 126 -0.55 -10.17 6.71
C ALA A 126 0.06 -10.48 8.07
N ALA A 127 -0.70 -11.16 8.93
CA ALA A 127 -0.29 -11.45 10.29
C ALA A 127 -0.64 -12.90 10.66
N ASN A 128 0.14 -13.46 11.58
CA ASN A 128 -0.20 -14.73 12.20
C ASN A 128 -1.40 -14.58 13.16
N SER A 129 -2.10 -15.68 13.41
CA SER A 129 -3.30 -15.73 14.28
C SER A 129 -3.04 -15.28 15.73
N SER A 130 -1.78 -15.35 16.17
CA SER A 130 -1.35 -14.88 17.49
C SER A 130 -1.25 -13.36 17.60
N CYS A 131 -1.37 -12.63 16.49
CA CYS A 131 -1.25 -11.19 16.45
C CYS A 131 -2.56 -10.49 16.12
N ASN A 132 -2.91 -9.48 16.92
CA ASN A 132 -4.03 -8.61 16.63
C ASN A 132 -3.57 -7.35 15.88
N ALA A 133 -3.01 -7.56 14.69
CA ALA A 133 -2.48 -6.47 13.87
C ALA A 133 -3.56 -5.46 13.44
N GLU A 134 -4.84 -5.85 13.41
CA GLU A 134 -5.95 -4.93 13.09
C GLU A 134 -6.13 -3.82 14.13
N GLN A 135 -5.70 -4.03 15.38
CA GLN A 135 -5.80 -3.05 16.47
C GLN A 135 -4.62 -2.07 16.54
N LEU A 136 -3.63 -2.20 15.66
CA LEU A 136 -2.53 -1.24 15.59
C LEU A 136 -3.05 0.17 15.23
N PRO A 137 -2.36 1.25 15.66
CA PRO A 137 -2.79 2.62 15.43
C PRO A 137 -2.55 3.06 13.97
N TRP A 138 -3.21 2.41 13.01
CA TRP A 138 -3.05 2.63 11.57
C TRP A 138 -3.32 4.07 11.12
N HIS A 139 -4.11 4.82 11.89
CA HIS A 139 -4.39 6.23 11.65
C HIS A 139 -3.12 7.10 11.65
N GLU A 140 -2.05 6.71 12.34
CA GLU A 140 -0.76 7.40 12.30
C GLU A 140 -0.13 7.39 10.90
N LEU A 141 -0.44 6.38 10.08
CA LEU A 141 0.07 6.23 8.71
C LEU A 141 -0.78 6.99 7.67
N SER A 142 -1.88 7.63 8.07
CA SER A 142 -2.81 8.28 7.14
C SER A 142 -2.22 9.51 6.43
N GLY A 143 -1.15 10.11 6.98
CA GLY A 143 -0.46 11.28 6.44
C GLY A 143 0.76 10.96 5.56
N MET A 144 0.98 9.68 5.23
CA MET A 144 2.15 9.20 4.50
C MET A 144 1.92 9.10 2.98
#